data_AF-Q4Q2Q6-F1
#
_entry.id   AF-Q4Q2Q6-F1
#
_cell.length_a   1.000
_cell.length_b   1.000
_cell.length_c   1.000
_cell.angle_alpha   90.00
_cell.angle_beta   90.00
_cell.angle_gamma   90.00
#
_symmetry.space_group_name_H-M   'P 1'
#
loop_
_entity.id
_entity.type
_entity.pdbx_description
1 polymer ?
#
loop_
_entity_poly.entity_id
_entity_poly.type
_entity_poly.pdbx_seq_one_letter_code
_entity_poly.pdbx_strand_id
1 'polypeptide(L)'
;MSHCKFEHPRHGHLGFLPRKRSRQIRGRARAFPKDDATQKPHLTSFMVFKAGMTHIVRDVDRPGSKVNKKEVVEPVTILEAPPMVIVGIVGYRQTPVGLKTIGTVWAHHTSVEFRRRYYKNWKQSAQLAFSRQKQFANTKEGKVAEARTLNAFAKKASVIRVIAHTQLRKLRNHRVGVKKAHVQEIQVNGGSVAAKIALAKSLLEKEVRVDSVFQQSEACDVCSVTKGHGTEGVVKRWGVACLPRKTHRGLRKVACIGAWHPARVMYTVARAGQHGYHHRTQLNKKIYQIGRSVAVEPNQATTTYDLTAKTITPMGGFVGYGTVRNDYVMLKGSVSGPRRRVMTLRRPMAPQTSRQLKEKIVLKFIDTSSKIGHGRFQTKKEKNQWFGPLKKDRIRREERLRKERAARAVERKAKAAKK
;
A
#
# COMPACT_ATOMS: atom_id res chain seq x y z
N MET A 1 -20.21 47.12 -13.50
CA MET A 1 -19.19 46.07 -13.27
C MET A 1 -18.76 45.54 -14.63
N SER A 2 -17.47 45.54 -14.95
CA SER A 2 -16.97 44.95 -16.20
C SER A 2 -16.76 43.44 -16.02
N HIS A 3 -17.08 42.65 -17.05
CA HIS A 3 -16.80 41.22 -17.08
C HIS A 3 -15.32 40.96 -17.40
N CYS A 4 -14.86 39.73 -17.21
CA CYS A 4 -13.48 39.40 -17.56
C CYS A 4 -13.32 39.40 -19.10
N LYS A 5 -12.23 39.97 -19.62
CA LYS A 5 -12.05 40.18 -21.07
C LYS A 5 -11.96 38.86 -21.86
N PHE A 6 -11.41 37.81 -21.24
CA PHE A 6 -11.27 36.48 -21.84
C PHE A 6 -11.52 35.40 -20.79
N GLU A 7 -12.18 34.33 -21.22
CA GLU A 7 -12.55 33.22 -20.35
C GLU A 7 -11.46 32.14 -20.28
N HIS A 8 -11.29 31.55 -19.10
CA HIS A 8 -10.47 30.36 -18.89
C HIS A 8 -11.07 29.49 -17.80
N PRO A 9 -10.90 28.16 -17.86
CA PRO A 9 -11.29 27.29 -16.76
C PRO A 9 -10.55 27.67 -15.47
N ARG A 10 -11.26 27.63 -14.35
CA ARG A 10 -10.65 28.01 -13.08
C ARG A 10 -9.45 27.14 -12.70
N HIS A 11 -8.49 27.74 -11.99
CA HIS A 11 -7.35 27.01 -11.46
C HIS A 11 -7.71 26.17 -10.23
N GLY A 12 -7.66 24.85 -10.42
CA GLY A 12 -7.75 23.87 -9.34
C GLY A 12 -9.17 23.55 -8.87
N HIS A 13 -9.42 22.26 -8.67
CA HIS A 13 -10.71 21.77 -8.19
C HIS A 13 -10.96 22.17 -6.71
N LEU A 14 -12.09 22.83 -6.47
CA LEU A 14 -12.53 23.33 -5.16
C LEU A 14 -13.06 22.24 -4.21
N GLY A 15 -13.57 21.11 -4.72
CA GLY A 15 -14.00 19.97 -3.89
C GLY A 15 -12.88 19.29 -3.09
N PHE A 16 -11.62 19.65 -3.33
CA PHE A 16 -10.47 19.23 -2.53
C PHE A 16 -10.03 20.24 -1.47
N LEU A 17 -10.83 21.28 -1.21
CA LEU A 17 -10.67 22.16 -0.06
C LEU A 17 -11.19 21.49 1.23
N PRO A 18 -10.67 21.89 2.40
CA PRO A 18 -9.46 22.69 2.59
C PRO A 18 -8.18 21.91 2.24
N ARG A 19 -7.25 22.55 1.52
CA ARG A 19 -5.93 21.99 1.17
C ARG A 19 -4.96 22.06 2.36
N LYS A 20 -5.27 21.32 3.42
CA LYS A 20 -4.47 21.22 4.66
C LYS A 20 -3.86 19.83 4.84
N ARG A 21 -2.89 19.71 5.76
CA ARG A 21 -2.26 18.44 6.13
C ARG A 21 -3.32 17.40 6.54
N SER A 22 -3.14 16.17 6.08
CA SER A 22 -3.93 15.03 6.53
C SER A 22 -3.74 14.82 8.03
N ARG A 23 -4.84 14.58 8.75
CA ARG A 23 -4.82 14.33 10.21
C ARG A 23 -3.98 13.10 10.59
N GLN A 24 -3.89 12.13 9.68
CA GLN A 24 -3.19 10.87 9.92
C GLN A 24 -2.42 10.44 8.67
N ILE A 25 -1.34 9.68 8.86
CA ILE A 25 -0.44 9.24 7.80
C ILE A 25 -1.01 8.11 6.93
N ARG A 26 -1.89 7.28 7.48
CA ARG A 26 -2.45 6.11 6.78
C ARG A 26 -3.64 6.48 5.90
N GLY A 27 -3.81 5.71 4.82
CA GLY A 27 -5.07 5.63 4.10
C GLY A 27 -6.23 5.30 5.04
N ARG A 28 -7.36 5.99 4.86
CA ARG A 28 -8.63 5.63 5.51
C ARG A 28 -9.70 5.57 4.44
N ALA A 29 -10.34 4.42 4.29
CA ALA A 29 -11.61 4.33 3.58
C ALA A 29 -12.66 5.14 4.33
N ARG A 30 -13.23 6.17 3.68
CA ARG A 30 -14.34 6.96 4.27
C ARG A 30 -15.69 6.31 4.00
N ALA A 31 -15.78 5.53 2.94
CA ALA A 31 -16.88 4.68 2.57
C ALA A 31 -16.32 3.34 2.12
N PHE A 32 -17.10 2.29 2.33
CA PHE A 32 -16.87 0.95 1.78
C PHE A 32 -17.79 0.71 0.58
N PRO A 33 -17.53 -0.29 -0.28
CA PRO A 33 -18.48 -0.68 -1.32
C PRO A 33 -19.88 -0.91 -0.75
N LYS A 34 -20.90 -0.67 -1.57
CA LYS A 34 -22.27 -1.00 -1.20
C LYS A 34 -22.34 -2.50 -0.89
N ASP A 35 -23.06 -2.81 0.16
CA ASP A 35 -23.22 -4.18 0.61
C ASP A 35 -24.31 -4.86 -0.23
N ASP A 36 -23.99 -6.05 -0.74
CA ASP A 36 -24.89 -6.89 -1.52
C ASP A 36 -25.07 -8.21 -0.76
N ALA A 37 -26.22 -8.37 -0.13
CA ALA A 37 -26.51 -9.51 0.74
C ALA A 37 -26.56 -10.85 0.00
N THR A 38 -26.67 -10.85 -1.34
CA THR A 38 -26.68 -12.08 -2.15
C THR A 38 -25.30 -12.72 -2.28
N GLN A 39 -24.24 -11.93 -2.12
CA GLN A 39 -22.85 -12.39 -2.24
C GLN A 39 -22.40 -13.13 -0.98
N LYS A 40 -21.41 -14.00 -1.11
CA LYS A 40 -20.74 -14.59 0.06
C LYS A 40 -20.06 -13.49 0.90
N PRO A 41 -20.09 -13.59 2.26
CA PRO A 41 -19.31 -12.71 3.12
C PRO A 41 -17.83 -12.64 2.69
N HIS A 42 -17.30 -11.42 2.54
CA HIS A 42 -15.92 -11.17 2.14
C HIS A 42 -15.39 -9.84 2.70
N LEU A 43 -14.05 -9.74 2.78
CA LEU A 43 -13.38 -8.53 3.23
C LEU A 43 -13.26 -7.50 2.09
N THR A 44 -13.30 -6.22 2.44
CA THR A 44 -13.40 -5.13 1.46
C THR A 44 -12.13 -4.29 1.29
N SER A 45 -11.12 -4.45 2.16
CA SER A 45 -9.89 -3.66 2.08
C SER A 45 -8.68 -4.34 2.69
N PHE A 46 -7.48 -3.94 2.26
CA PHE A 46 -6.20 -4.48 2.72
C PHE A 46 -5.14 -3.37 2.82
N MET A 47 -4.23 -3.44 3.80
CA MET A 47 -3.13 -2.48 3.93
C MET A 47 -1.84 -2.98 3.28
N VAL A 48 -1.24 -2.15 2.45
CA VAL A 48 0.00 -2.44 1.70
C VAL A 48 0.99 -1.30 1.83
N PHE A 49 2.27 -1.54 1.55
CA PHE A 49 3.34 -0.54 1.61
C PHE A 49 3.91 -0.30 0.21
N LYS A 50 4.03 0.97 -0.18
CA LYS A 50 4.64 1.29 -1.48
C LYS A 50 6.13 0.99 -1.49
N ALA A 51 6.56 0.01 -2.28
CA ALA A 51 7.96 -0.35 -2.42
C ALA A 51 8.67 0.54 -3.44
N GLY A 52 8.10 0.64 -4.64
CA GLY A 52 8.64 1.41 -5.75
C GLY A 52 7.77 1.27 -6.99
N MET A 53 8.35 1.58 -8.15
CA MET A 53 7.70 1.46 -9.44
C MET A 53 8.66 0.82 -10.44
N THR A 54 8.09 0.17 -11.44
CA THR A 54 8.80 -0.36 -12.60
C THR A 54 7.88 -0.27 -13.83
N HIS A 55 8.24 -0.91 -14.94
CA HIS A 55 7.34 -1.08 -16.08
C HIS A 55 7.23 -2.56 -16.46
N ILE A 56 6.20 -2.88 -17.23
CA ILE A 56 5.93 -4.21 -17.79
C ILE A 56 5.77 -4.13 -19.30
N VAL A 57 5.83 -5.27 -19.96
CA VAL A 57 5.26 -5.47 -21.31
C VAL A 57 4.12 -6.48 -21.22
N ARG A 58 3.04 -6.19 -21.94
CA ARG A 58 1.91 -7.11 -22.14
C ARG A 58 1.27 -6.88 -23.50
N ASP A 59 0.55 -7.87 -23.99
CA ASP A 59 -0.36 -7.65 -25.11
C ASP A 59 -1.64 -6.95 -24.64
N VAL A 60 -2.23 -6.17 -25.54
CA VAL A 60 -3.53 -5.54 -25.33
C VAL A 60 -4.60 -6.30 -26.10
N ASP A 61 -5.56 -6.87 -25.39
CA ASP A 61 -6.80 -7.39 -25.99
C ASP A 61 -7.87 -6.30 -25.94
N ARG A 62 -7.98 -5.55 -27.04
CA ARG A 62 -8.95 -4.47 -27.19
C ARG A 62 -9.38 -4.31 -28.64
N PRO A 63 -10.29 -5.18 -29.14
CA PRO A 63 -10.94 -5.02 -30.44
C PRO A 63 -11.37 -3.57 -30.72
N GLY A 64 -11.05 -3.07 -31.92
CA GLY A 64 -11.27 -1.69 -32.35
C GLY A 64 -10.15 -0.69 -31.98
N SER A 65 -9.17 -1.07 -31.15
CA SER A 65 -8.03 -0.22 -30.84
C SER A 65 -6.90 -0.37 -31.87
N LYS A 66 -6.19 0.72 -32.19
CA LYS A 66 -4.97 0.70 -33.04
C LYS A 66 -3.84 -0.18 -32.47
N VAL A 67 -3.90 -0.46 -31.17
CA VAL A 67 -2.96 -1.31 -30.43
C VAL A 67 -3.55 -2.68 -30.06
N ASN A 68 -4.67 -3.08 -30.67
CA ASN A 68 -5.23 -4.41 -30.45
C ASN A 68 -4.22 -5.50 -30.86
N LYS A 69 -4.04 -6.52 -30.02
CA LYS A 69 -3.07 -7.62 -30.19
C LYS A 69 -1.62 -7.14 -30.41
N LYS A 70 -1.29 -5.94 -29.94
CA LYS A 70 0.07 -5.40 -29.93
C LYS A 70 0.58 -5.28 -28.51
N GLU A 71 1.90 -5.37 -28.38
CA GLU A 71 2.59 -5.17 -27.12
C GLU A 71 2.58 -3.70 -26.71
N VAL A 72 2.32 -3.45 -25.44
CA VAL A 72 2.43 -2.12 -24.83
C VAL A 72 3.30 -2.17 -23.60
N VAL A 73 4.05 -1.09 -23.39
CA VAL A 73 4.80 -0.86 -22.17
C VAL A 73 3.96 -0.02 -21.22
N GLU A 74 3.71 -0.53 -20.01
CA GLU A 74 2.93 0.19 -19.01
C GLU A 74 3.69 0.33 -17.69
N PRO A 75 3.72 1.55 -17.10
CA PRO A 75 4.30 1.73 -15.78
C PRO A 75 3.42 1.09 -14.72
N VAL A 76 4.04 0.50 -13.71
CA VAL A 76 3.39 -0.18 -12.60
C VAL A 76 3.99 0.23 -11.26
N THR A 77 3.16 0.23 -10.21
CA THR A 77 3.62 0.39 -8.82
C THR A 77 3.60 -0.96 -8.11
N ILE A 78 4.70 -1.28 -7.43
CA ILE A 78 4.80 -2.46 -6.56
C ILE A 78 4.46 -2.08 -5.12
N LEU A 79 3.48 -2.79 -4.56
CA LEU A 79 2.98 -2.62 -3.19
C LEU A 79 3.20 -3.91 -2.40
N GLU A 80 4.13 -3.90 -1.44
CA GLU A 80 4.39 -5.05 -0.58
C GLU A 80 3.26 -5.21 0.45
N ALA A 81 2.77 -6.42 0.60
CA ALA A 81 1.54 -6.77 1.30
C ALA A 81 1.78 -7.94 2.27
N PRO A 82 2.49 -7.75 3.39
CA PRO A 82 2.51 -8.75 4.45
C PRO A 82 1.08 -9.07 4.91
N PRO A 83 0.80 -10.31 5.34
CA PRO A 83 -0.53 -10.66 5.85
C PRO A 83 -0.93 -9.76 7.03
N MET A 84 -2.23 -9.55 7.17
CA MET A 84 -2.81 -8.83 8.31
C MET A 84 -3.43 -9.81 9.29
N VAL A 85 -3.32 -9.55 10.59
CA VAL A 85 -4.00 -10.36 11.62
C VAL A 85 -5.29 -9.68 12.01
N ILE A 86 -6.38 -10.45 12.09
CA ILE A 86 -7.65 -9.99 12.65
C ILE A 86 -7.61 -10.14 14.17
N VAL A 87 -7.88 -9.06 14.88
CA VAL A 87 -7.80 -9.01 16.35
C VAL A 87 -9.10 -8.59 17.02
N GLY A 88 -10.14 -8.26 16.25
CA GLY A 88 -11.44 -7.94 16.83
C GLY A 88 -12.55 -7.82 15.81
N ILE A 89 -13.78 -7.74 16.32
CA ILE A 89 -15.02 -7.62 15.55
C ILE A 89 -15.83 -6.48 16.15
N VAL A 90 -16.29 -5.57 15.30
CA VAL A 90 -17.14 -4.44 15.70
C VAL A 90 -18.48 -4.52 14.98
N GLY A 91 -19.54 -4.33 15.76
CA GLY A 91 -20.90 -4.21 15.25
C GLY A 91 -21.37 -2.76 15.31
N TYR A 92 -22.00 -2.31 14.23
CA TYR A 92 -22.57 -0.98 14.11
C TYR A 92 -24.08 -1.06 13.87
N ARG A 93 -24.84 -0.26 14.63
CA ARG A 93 -26.29 -0.09 14.43
C ARG A 93 -26.60 1.23 13.75
N GLN A 94 -27.62 1.23 12.90
CA GLN A 94 -28.20 2.45 12.37
C GLN A 94 -29.03 3.14 13.46
N THR A 95 -28.89 4.45 13.53
CA THR A 95 -29.74 5.35 14.30
C THR A 95 -30.12 6.53 13.41
N PRO A 96 -31.17 7.31 13.74
CA PRO A 96 -31.51 8.51 12.97
C PRO A 96 -30.36 9.52 12.85
N VAL A 97 -29.46 9.56 13.84
CA VAL A 97 -28.26 10.42 13.83
C VAL A 97 -27.15 9.88 12.92
N GLY A 98 -27.08 8.57 12.70
CA GLY A 98 -26.07 7.93 11.88
C GLY A 98 -25.69 6.53 12.37
N LEU A 99 -24.43 6.14 12.13
CA LEU A 99 -23.96 4.79 12.46
C LEU A 99 -23.22 4.79 13.80
N LYS A 100 -23.75 4.08 14.81
CA LYS A 100 -23.19 4.00 16.16
C LYS A 100 -22.63 2.61 16.46
N THR A 101 -21.47 2.56 17.10
CA THR A 101 -20.85 1.30 17.55
C THR A 101 -21.67 0.69 18.68
N ILE A 102 -21.98 -0.60 18.59
CA ILE A 102 -22.61 -1.38 19.66
C ILE A 102 -21.55 -1.81 20.68
N GLY A 103 -20.42 -2.33 20.18
CA GLY A 103 -19.32 -2.81 21.00
C GLY A 103 -18.22 -3.42 20.13
N THR A 104 -17.17 -3.91 20.79
CA THR A 104 -16.05 -4.59 20.15
C THR A 104 -15.76 -5.88 20.90
N VAL A 105 -15.74 -6.99 20.18
CA VAL A 105 -15.17 -8.26 20.66
C VAL A 105 -13.71 -8.30 20.24
N TRP A 106 -12.82 -8.66 21.16
CA TRP A 106 -11.37 -8.75 20.90
C TRP A 106 -10.94 -10.21 20.90
N ALA A 107 -9.88 -10.49 20.14
CA ALA A 107 -9.11 -11.72 20.24
C ALA A 107 -8.55 -11.92 21.67
N HIS A 108 -8.49 -13.17 22.12
CA HIS A 108 -7.84 -13.57 23.37
C HIS A 108 -6.32 -13.39 23.29
N HIS A 109 -5.73 -13.60 22.11
CA HIS A 109 -4.31 -13.47 21.85
C HIS A 109 -4.01 -12.28 20.94
N THR A 110 -3.32 -11.28 21.48
CA THR A 110 -2.94 -10.08 20.72
C THR A 110 -1.42 -9.94 20.57
N SER A 111 -0.99 -9.60 19.36
CA SER A 111 0.42 -9.41 19.03
C SER A 111 1.04 -8.23 19.79
N VAL A 112 2.33 -8.32 20.12
CA VAL A 112 3.09 -7.21 20.74
C VAL A 112 3.05 -5.96 19.86
N GLU A 113 3.20 -6.09 18.54
CA GLU A 113 3.17 -4.96 17.61
C GLU A 113 1.79 -4.28 17.52
N PHE A 114 0.71 -5.00 17.77
CA PHE A 114 -0.63 -4.43 17.91
C PHE A 114 -0.74 -3.61 19.20
N ARG A 115 -0.37 -4.18 20.34
CA ARG A 115 -0.41 -3.50 21.65
C ARG A 115 0.51 -2.28 21.69
N ARG A 116 1.63 -2.28 20.96
CA ARG A 116 2.49 -1.10 20.74
C ARG A 116 1.76 0.12 20.18
N ARG A 117 0.60 -0.03 19.53
CA ARG A 117 -0.20 1.10 19.03
C ARG A 117 -0.74 1.98 20.16
N TYR A 118 -0.97 1.41 21.34
CA TYR A 118 -1.52 2.10 22.51
C TYR A 118 -0.48 2.93 23.26
N TYR A 119 0.80 2.75 22.97
CA TYR A 119 1.89 3.45 23.65
C TYR A 119 2.58 4.44 22.73
N LYS A 120 2.96 5.59 23.28
CA LYS A 120 3.90 6.52 22.64
C LYS A 120 5.33 5.98 22.77
N ASN A 121 5.71 5.60 23.99
CA ASN A 121 6.95 4.88 24.29
C ASN A 121 6.63 3.50 24.86
N TRP A 122 6.83 2.44 24.07
CA TRP A 122 6.57 1.06 24.52
C TRP A 122 7.67 0.54 25.46
N LYS A 123 8.93 0.87 25.16
CA LYS A 123 10.09 0.26 25.83
C LYS A 123 10.21 0.74 27.27
N GLN A 124 9.88 2.01 27.52
CA GLN A 124 9.78 2.63 28.84
C GLN A 124 8.32 2.68 29.28
N SER A 125 7.69 1.52 29.40
CA SER A 125 6.33 1.41 29.93
C SER A 125 6.17 0.06 30.61
N ALA A 126 5.15 -0.10 31.44
CA ALA A 126 4.81 -1.39 32.05
C ALA A 126 4.26 -2.43 31.05
N GLN A 127 3.94 -2.02 29.81
CA GLN A 127 3.49 -2.91 28.73
C GLN A 127 2.21 -3.73 29.04
N LEU A 128 1.33 -3.21 29.91
CA LEU A 128 0.14 -3.89 30.44
C LEU A 128 -1.13 -3.78 29.56
N ALA A 129 -1.09 -3.22 28.36
CA ALA A 129 -2.28 -3.14 27.51
C ALA A 129 -2.83 -4.54 27.19
N PHE A 130 -4.15 -4.70 27.30
CA PHE A 130 -4.90 -5.96 27.16
C PHE A 130 -4.58 -7.05 28.20
N SER A 131 -3.80 -6.79 29.26
CA SER A 131 -3.52 -7.82 30.28
C SER A 131 -4.79 -8.27 31.02
N ARG A 132 -5.55 -7.32 31.59
CA ARG A 132 -6.81 -7.59 32.30
C ARG A 132 -7.89 -8.15 31.39
N GLN A 133 -8.01 -7.63 30.17
CA GLN A 133 -8.98 -8.16 29.20
C GLN A 133 -8.67 -9.60 28.82
N LYS A 134 -7.38 -9.96 28.63
CA LYS A 134 -6.97 -11.35 28.36
C LYS A 134 -7.31 -12.29 29.52
N GLN A 135 -7.12 -11.85 30.77
CA GLN A 135 -7.49 -12.63 31.95
C GLN A 135 -9.01 -12.78 32.05
N PHE A 136 -9.74 -11.67 31.94
CA PHE A 136 -11.20 -11.64 32.04
C PHE A 136 -11.89 -12.46 30.96
N ALA A 137 -11.41 -12.43 29.71
CA ALA A 137 -12.04 -13.16 28.60
C ALA A 137 -12.14 -14.68 28.82
N ASN A 138 -11.31 -15.25 29.71
CA ASN A 138 -11.33 -16.67 30.03
C ASN A 138 -12.19 -17.02 31.25
N THR A 139 -12.67 -16.04 32.02
CA THR A 139 -13.57 -16.28 33.16
C THR A 139 -14.98 -16.62 32.67
N LYS A 140 -15.82 -17.21 33.55
CA LYS A 140 -17.23 -17.52 33.25
C LYS A 140 -17.98 -16.26 32.81
N GLU A 141 -17.80 -15.16 33.53
CA GLU A 141 -18.43 -13.87 33.22
C GLU A 141 -17.94 -13.26 31.90
N GLY A 142 -16.63 -13.35 31.60
CA GLY A 142 -16.07 -12.81 30.37
C GLY A 142 -16.58 -13.52 29.12
N LYS A 143 -16.67 -14.86 29.16
CA LYS A 143 -17.27 -15.65 28.08
C LYS A 143 -18.75 -15.28 27.84
N VAL A 144 -19.50 -15.06 28.93
CA VAL A 144 -20.89 -14.60 28.86
C VAL A 144 -20.97 -13.18 28.27
N ALA A 145 -20.08 -12.27 28.66
CA ALA A 145 -20.04 -10.90 28.13
C ALA A 145 -19.70 -10.85 26.64
N GLU A 146 -18.79 -11.72 26.18
CA GLU A 146 -18.47 -11.88 24.76
C GLU A 146 -19.69 -12.38 23.97
N ALA A 147 -20.31 -13.48 24.41
CA ALA A 147 -21.52 -14.02 23.79
C ALA A 147 -22.67 -13.00 23.78
N ARG A 148 -22.85 -12.25 24.88
CA ARG A 148 -23.83 -11.15 24.99
C ARG A 148 -23.59 -10.09 23.91
N THR A 149 -22.34 -9.69 23.69
CA THR A 149 -21.99 -8.69 22.69
C THR A 149 -22.19 -9.21 21.26
N LEU A 150 -21.81 -10.46 20.98
CA LEU A 150 -22.08 -11.11 19.69
C LEU A 150 -23.58 -11.24 19.41
N ASN A 151 -24.39 -11.59 20.42
CA ASN A 151 -25.84 -11.61 20.30
C ASN A 151 -26.42 -10.20 20.07
N ALA A 152 -25.87 -9.16 20.71
CA ALA A 152 -26.25 -7.78 20.43
C ALA A 152 -25.90 -7.37 18.99
N PHE A 153 -24.81 -7.87 18.42
CA PHE A 153 -24.50 -7.67 17.00
C PHE A 153 -25.55 -8.34 16.11
N ALA A 154 -25.88 -9.61 16.36
CA ALA A 154 -26.89 -10.33 15.59
C ALA A 154 -28.26 -9.63 15.61
N LYS A 155 -28.65 -9.04 16.74
CA LYS A 155 -29.95 -8.37 16.90
C LYS A 155 -30.00 -6.94 16.35
N LYS A 156 -28.94 -6.14 16.54
CA LYS A 156 -28.98 -4.68 16.32
C LYS A 156 -28.02 -4.18 15.25
N ALA A 157 -27.00 -4.96 14.87
CA ALA A 157 -26.01 -4.48 13.91
C ALA A 157 -26.54 -4.59 12.48
N SER A 158 -26.41 -3.50 11.73
CA SER A 158 -26.58 -3.51 10.28
C SER A 158 -25.24 -3.68 9.56
N VAL A 159 -24.14 -3.25 10.18
CA VAL A 159 -22.80 -3.32 9.60
C VAL A 159 -21.84 -4.03 10.56
N ILE A 160 -21.17 -5.07 10.07
CA ILE A 160 -20.10 -5.77 10.77
C ILE A 160 -18.76 -5.38 10.14
N ARG A 161 -17.77 -5.07 10.98
CA ARG A 161 -16.38 -4.90 10.54
C ARG A 161 -15.45 -5.72 11.40
N VAL A 162 -14.33 -6.12 10.82
CA VAL A 162 -13.21 -6.73 11.55
C VAL A 162 -12.11 -5.69 11.78
N ILE A 163 -11.48 -5.72 12.94
CA ILE A 163 -10.29 -4.92 13.25
C ILE A 163 -9.07 -5.74 12.85
N ALA A 164 -8.30 -5.22 11.90
CA ALA A 164 -7.10 -5.85 11.40
C ALA A 164 -5.87 -4.98 11.68
N HIS A 165 -4.71 -5.61 11.83
CA HIS A 165 -3.45 -4.89 11.88
C HIS A 165 -2.39 -5.46 10.94
N THR A 166 -1.53 -4.60 10.40
CA THR A 166 -0.35 -5.03 9.62
C THR A 166 0.63 -5.80 10.49
N GLN A 167 1.25 -6.86 9.95
CA GLN A 167 2.37 -7.54 10.62
C GLN A 167 3.73 -6.97 10.19
N LEU A 168 4.20 -5.93 10.89
CA LEU A 168 5.43 -5.21 10.55
C LEU A 168 6.69 -6.03 10.84
N ARG A 169 6.64 -6.97 11.79
CA ARG A 169 7.75 -7.90 12.01
C ARG A 169 8.00 -8.81 10.79
N LYS A 170 6.95 -9.21 10.06
CA LYS A 170 7.08 -10.01 8.83
C LYS A 170 7.56 -9.20 7.63
N LEU A 171 7.26 -7.90 7.60
CA LEU A 171 7.75 -6.97 6.56
C LEU A 171 9.29 -6.94 6.49
N ARG A 172 9.98 -7.15 7.63
CA ARG A 172 11.46 -7.20 7.74
C ARG A 172 12.20 -6.07 7.00
N ASN A 173 11.61 -4.87 6.94
CA ASN A 173 12.13 -3.77 6.12
C ASN A 173 12.91 -2.76 6.97
N HIS A 174 14.21 -2.62 6.71
CA HIS A 174 15.13 -1.74 7.45
C HIS A 174 14.81 -0.24 7.32
N ARG A 175 14.10 0.18 6.27
CA ARG A 175 13.77 1.59 6.02
C ARG A 175 12.37 1.96 6.54
N VAL A 176 11.52 0.97 6.80
CA VAL A 176 10.24 1.15 7.49
C VAL A 176 10.49 1.00 8.99
N GLY A 177 10.97 2.07 9.63
CA GLY A 177 11.41 2.03 11.03
C GLY A 177 10.28 1.92 12.08
N VAL A 178 9.01 2.04 11.66
CA VAL A 178 7.89 1.89 12.59
C VAL A 178 7.75 0.43 13.01
N LYS A 179 7.76 0.16 14.32
CA LYS A 179 7.55 -1.19 14.90
C LYS A 179 6.14 -1.43 15.44
N LYS A 180 5.30 -0.39 15.50
CA LYS A 180 3.89 -0.47 15.93
C LYS A 180 2.98 -0.69 14.73
N ALA A 181 2.16 -1.73 14.78
CA ALA A 181 1.29 -2.11 13.68
C ALA A 181 0.30 -1.00 13.31
N HIS A 182 -0.01 -0.87 12.03
CA HIS A 182 -1.11 -0.03 11.56
C HIS A 182 -2.42 -0.78 11.75
N VAL A 183 -3.39 -0.14 12.41
CA VAL A 183 -4.69 -0.72 12.73
C VAL A 183 -5.77 -0.04 11.89
N GLN A 184 -6.65 -0.84 11.29
CA GLN A 184 -7.84 -0.35 10.61
C GLN A 184 -9.01 -1.33 10.80
N GLU A 185 -10.22 -0.83 10.66
CA GLU A 185 -11.40 -1.67 10.47
C GLU A 185 -11.59 -1.97 8.98
N ILE A 186 -12.06 -3.18 8.67
CA ILE A 186 -12.39 -3.65 7.34
C ILE A 186 -13.84 -4.13 7.38
N GLN A 187 -14.70 -3.54 6.56
CA GLN A 187 -16.10 -3.94 6.50
C GLN A 187 -16.24 -5.33 5.85
N VAL A 188 -17.10 -6.16 6.43
CA VAL A 188 -17.51 -7.44 5.84
C VAL A 188 -18.79 -7.18 5.05
N ASN A 189 -18.74 -7.37 3.74
CA ASN A 189 -19.90 -7.29 2.86
C ASN A 189 -20.30 -8.70 2.41
N GLY A 190 -21.55 -8.89 2.00
CA GLY A 190 -22.07 -10.20 1.58
C GLY A 190 -22.79 -10.93 2.70
N GLY A 191 -23.91 -11.59 2.37
CA GLY A 191 -24.70 -12.43 3.25
C GLY A 191 -25.49 -11.68 4.32
N SER A 192 -26.19 -12.45 5.14
CA SER A 192 -26.87 -11.95 6.33
C SER A 192 -25.88 -11.51 7.41
N VAL A 193 -26.34 -10.74 8.39
CA VAL A 193 -25.52 -10.32 9.54
C VAL A 193 -24.93 -11.52 10.29
N ALA A 194 -25.71 -12.61 10.44
CA ALA A 194 -25.25 -13.85 11.05
C ALA A 194 -24.09 -14.48 10.26
N ALA A 195 -24.20 -14.55 8.93
CA ALA A 195 -23.14 -15.07 8.06
C ALA A 195 -21.85 -14.22 8.14
N LYS A 196 -21.99 -12.89 8.25
CA LYS A 196 -20.86 -11.97 8.44
C LYS A 196 -20.16 -12.18 9.78
N ILE A 197 -20.92 -12.37 10.86
CA ILE A 197 -20.38 -12.67 12.19
C ILE A 197 -19.65 -14.03 12.16
N ALA A 198 -20.23 -15.05 11.51
CA ALA A 198 -19.59 -16.35 11.36
C ALA A 198 -18.24 -16.25 10.64
N LEU A 199 -18.17 -15.53 9.50
CA LEU A 199 -16.91 -15.26 8.83
C LEU A 199 -15.93 -14.49 9.75
N ALA A 200 -16.39 -13.42 10.39
CA ALA A 200 -15.56 -12.60 11.26
C ALA A 200 -14.96 -13.39 12.43
N LYS A 201 -15.74 -14.29 13.06
CA LYS A 201 -15.27 -15.20 14.11
C LYS A 201 -14.27 -16.21 13.56
N SER A 202 -14.53 -16.78 12.38
CA SER A 202 -13.65 -17.78 11.78
C SER A 202 -12.24 -17.25 11.46
N LEU A 203 -12.13 -15.94 11.18
CA LEU A 203 -10.89 -15.22 10.87
C LEU A 203 -10.21 -14.60 12.10
N LEU A 204 -10.86 -14.56 13.27
CA LEU A 204 -10.30 -13.97 14.48
C LEU A 204 -9.01 -14.70 14.88
N GLU A 205 -7.98 -13.95 15.26
CA GLU A 205 -6.61 -14.44 15.56
C GLU A 205 -5.85 -15.04 14.38
N LYS A 206 -6.46 -15.10 13.19
CA LYS A 206 -5.84 -15.64 11.99
C LYS A 206 -5.30 -14.54 11.09
N GLU A 207 -4.33 -14.96 10.28
CA GLU A 207 -3.74 -14.15 9.24
C GLU A 207 -4.59 -14.19 7.96
N VAL A 208 -4.91 -13.01 7.45
CA VAL A 208 -5.53 -12.79 6.15
C VAL A 208 -4.47 -12.33 5.17
N ARG A 209 -4.34 -13.03 4.06
CA ARG A 209 -3.45 -12.67 2.94
C ARG A 209 -4.18 -11.78 1.94
N VAL A 210 -3.42 -11.14 1.05
CA VAL A 210 -4.00 -10.16 0.10
C VAL A 210 -4.82 -10.82 -1.01
N ASP A 211 -4.47 -12.05 -1.40
CA ASP A 211 -5.11 -12.84 -2.46
C ASP A 211 -6.44 -13.47 -2.04
N SER A 212 -6.75 -13.53 -0.74
CA SER A 212 -8.09 -13.87 -0.27
C SER A 212 -9.05 -12.66 -0.29
N VAL A 213 -8.53 -11.44 -0.52
CA VAL A 213 -9.33 -10.20 -0.55
C VAL A 213 -9.44 -9.66 -1.98
N PHE A 214 -8.37 -9.78 -2.75
CA PHE A 214 -8.30 -9.28 -4.12
C PHE A 214 -7.91 -10.39 -5.11
N GLN A 215 -8.32 -10.21 -6.36
CA GLN A 215 -8.03 -11.11 -7.47
C GLN A 215 -7.10 -10.46 -8.49
N GLN A 216 -6.35 -11.27 -9.24
CA GLN A 216 -5.59 -10.77 -10.39
C GLN A 216 -6.55 -10.26 -11.48
N SER A 217 -6.16 -9.21 -12.19
CA SER A 217 -6.98 -8.59 -13.24
C SER A 217 -8.29 -7.95 -12.76
N GLU A 218 -8.53 -7.74 -11.47
CA GLU A 218 -9.61 -6.83 -11.03
C GLU A 218 -9.08 -5.40 -10.82
N ALA A 219 -9.94 -4.44 -10.54
CA ALA A 219 -9.52 -3.10 -10.13
C ALA A 219 -9.82 -2.84 -8.66
N CYS A 220 -9.09 -1.89 -8.08
CA CYS A 220 -9.27 -1.45 -6.71
C CYS A 220 -9.18 0.08 -6.59
N ASP A 221 -9.65 0.59 -5.45
CA ASP A 221 -9.48 1.97 -5.06
C ASP A 221 -8.30 2.07 -4.08
N VAL A 222 -7.40 3.03 -4.29
CA VAL A 222 -6.25 3.27 -3.41
C VAL A 222 -6.53 4.48 -2.54
N CYS A 223 -6.82 4.24 -1.26
CA CYS A 223 -6.88 5.29 -0.24
C CYS A 223 -5.48 5.50 0.33
N SER A 224 -4.91 6.69 0.14
CA SER A 224 -3.57 7.01 0.63
C SER A 224 -3.40 8.49 0.92
N VAL A 225 -2.26 8.85 1.52
CA VAL A 225 -1.86 10.24 1.72
C VAL A 225 -0.83 10.61 0.65
N THR A 226 -0.94 11.80 0.04
CA THR A 226 0.00 12.29 -0.99
C THR A 226 1.35 12.68 -0.41
N LYS A 227 2.41 12.70 -1.23
CA LYS A 227 3.73 13.18 -0.78
C LYS A 227 3.59 14.64 -0.28
N GLY A 228 4.27 14.99 0.81
CA GLY A 228 4.25 16.35 1.35
C GLY A 228 5.30 17.22 0.65
N HIS A 229 4.95 18.47 0.38
CA HIS A 229 5.82 19.47 -0.25
C HIS A 229 5.96 20.74 0.60
N GLY A 230 5.49 20.73 1.85
CA GLY A 230 5.56 21.89 2.74
C GLY A 230 4.65 23.04 2.31
N THR A 231 5.08 24.27 2.61
CA THR A 231 4.43 25.51 2.17
C THR A 231 4.88 25.83 0.77
N GLU A 232 3.93 25.95 -0.16
CA GLU A 232 4.18 26.25 -1.57
C GLU A 232 3.45 27.52 -1.99
N GLY A 233 4.04 28.23 -2.94
CA GLY A 233 3.43 29.40 -3.59
C GLY A 233 2.24 29.03 -4.49
N VAL A 234 1.48 30.05 -4.89
CA VAL A 234 0.25 29.87 -5.71
C VAL A 234 0.49 29.14 -7.02
N VAL A 235 1.63 29.38 -7.68
CA VAL A 235 1.98 28.74 -8.96
C VAL A 235 2.09 27.23 -8.80
N LYS A 236 2.85 26.73 -7.81
CA LYS A 236 3.02 25.28 -7.59
C LYS A 236 1.78 24.64 -6.96
N ARG A 237 1.11 25.34 -6.04
CA ARG A 237 -0.02 24.81 -5.26
C ARG A 237 -1.31 24.71 -6.08
N TRP A 238 -1.54 25.66 -6.98
CA TRP A 238 -2.80 25.83 -7.74
C TRP A 238 -2.64 25.77 -9.25
N GLY A 239 -1.42 25.94 -9.78
CA GLY A 239 -1.17 25.91 -11.23
C GLY A 239 -1.61 27.19 -11.94
N VAL A 240 -1.58 28.34 -11.25
CA VAL A 240 -1.86 29.64 -11.88
C VAL A 240 -0.72 30.06 -12.81
N ALA A 241 -1.04 30.83 -13.85
CA ALA A 241 -0.03 31.43 -14.73
C ALA A 241 0.93 32.34 -13.94
N CYS A 242 2.19 32.37 -14.36
CA CYS A 242 3.18 33.30 -13.81
C CYS A 242 3.04 34.68 -14.48
N LEU A 243 3.27 35.75 -13.73
CA LEU A 243 3.20 37.11 -14.27
C LEU A 243 4.42 37.44 -15.17
N PRO A 244 4.32 38.47 -16.05
CA PRO A 244 5.42 38.86 -16.94
C PRO A 244 6.70 39.25 -16.21
N ARG A 245 7.86 38.96 -16.79
CA ARG A 245 9.21 39.16 -16.18
C ARG A 245 9.43 40.55 -15.57
N LYS A 246 8.85 41.59 -16.14
CA LYS A 246 8.97 42.99 -15.69
C LYS A 246 8.07 43.38 -14.50
N THR A 247 7.34 42.42 -13.92
CA THR A 247 6.43 42.72 -12.80
C THR A 247 7.21 43.05 -11.54
N HIS A 248 7.00 44.26 -11.02
CA HIS A 248 7.58 44.69 -9.76
C HIS A 248 7.05 43.86 -8.57
N ARG A 249 7.93 43.62 -7.57
CA ARG A 249 7.65 42.80 -6.38
C ARG A 249 7.26 41.34 -6.68
N GLY A 250 7.89 40.75 -7.70
CA GLY A 250 7.88 39.30 -7.96
C GLY A 250 6.76 38.79 -8.85
N LEU A 251 7.03 37.66 -9.51
CA LEU A 251 6.22 37.12 -10.62
C LEU A 251 5.25 36.00 -10.20
N ARG A 252 5.61 35.25 -9.16
CA ARG A 252 4.95 33.98 -8.80
C ARG A 252 3.78 34.20 -7.83
N LYS A 253 2.92 35.16 -8.18
CA LYS A 253 1.76 35.60 -7.39
C LYS A 253 0.50 35.66 -8.25
N VAL A 254 -0.66 35.66 -7.61
CA VAL A 254 -1.92 36.03 -8.27
C VAL A 254 -2.03 37.54 -8.20
N ALA A 255 -2.27 38.20 -9.33
CA ALA A 255 -2.32 39.66 -9.41
C ALA A 255 -3.56 40.23 -8.69
N CYS A 256 -4.77 39.90 -9.17
CA CYS A 256 -6.03 40.32 -8.55
C CYS A 256 -6.57 39.24 -7.60
N ILE A 257 -6.86 39.60 -6.35
CA ILE A 257 -7.30 38.68 -5.29
C ILE A 257 -8.80 38.78 -4.97
N GLY A 258 -9.53 39.59 -5.72
CA GLY A 258 -10.94 39.89 -5.54
C GLY A 258 -11.28 41.26 -6.13
N ALA A 259 -12.55 41.49 -6.45
CA ALA A 259 -13.06 42.82 -6.74
C ALA A 259 -13.15 43.66 -5.44
N TRP A 260 -13.50 44.94 -5.56
CA TRP A 260 -13.73 45.80 -4.39
C TRP A 260 -14.89 45.25 -3.53
N HIS A 261 -16.01 44.92 -4.17
CA HIS A 261 -17.18 44.35 -3.53
C HIS A 261 -17.38 42.90 -4.02
N PRO A 262 -17.53 41.90 -3.14
CA PRO A 262 -17.52 41.99 -1.67
C PRO A 262 -16.13 42.31 -1.10
N ALA A 263 -16.07 43.14 -0.04
CA ALA A 263 -14.83 43.63 0.60
C ALA A 263 -14.10 42.57 1.44
N ARG A 264 -13.99 41.35 0.91
CA ARG A 264 -13.39 40.17 1.55
C ARG A 264 -12.78 39.27 0.49
N VAL A 265 -11.62 38.67 0.79
CA VAL A 265 -11.02 37.66 -0.09
C VAL A 265 -11.83 36.37 0.00
N MET A 266 -12.33 35.89 -1.14
CA MET A 266 -13.11 34.66 -1.20
C MET A 266 -12.22 33.42 -1.06
N TYR A 267 -12.78 32.35 -0.48
CA TYR A 267 -12.09 31.06 -0.33
C TYR A 267 -11.73 30.40 -1.68
N THR A 268 -12.40 30.82 -2.76
CA THR A 268 -12.21 30.34 -4.13
C THR A 268 -10.93 30.86 -4.77
N VAL A 269 -10.35 31.94 -4.22
CA VAL A 269 -9.13 32.59 -4.71
C VAL A 269 -7.91 31.74 -4.36
N ALA A 270 -7.03 31.53 -5.33
CA ALA A 270 -5.80 30.78 -5.11
C ALA A 270 -4.86 31.53 -4.15
N ARG A 271 -4.49 30.87 -3.04
CA ARG A 271 -3.57 31.38 -2.02
C ARG A 271 -2.43 30.40 -1.76
N ALA A 272 -1.27 30.91 -1.36
CA ALA A 272 -0.13 30.09 -0.94
C ALA A 272 -0.47 29.30 0.35
N GLY A 273 0.32 28.27 0.66
CA GLY A 273 0.14 27.45 1.86
C GLY A 273 0.50 25.99 1.64
N GLN A 274 -0.01 25.10 2.50
CA GLN A 274 0.32 23.67 2.44
C GLN A 274 0.01 23.06 1.05
N HIS A 275 1.01 22.38 0.47
CA HIS A 275 0.86 21.53 -0.70
C HIS A 275 1.35 20.12 -0.41
N GLY A 276 0.58 19.12 -0.85
CA GLY A 276 0.85 17.73 -0.54
C GLY A 276 0.54 17.34 0.91
N TYR A 277 0.78 16.07 1.24
CA TYR A 277 0.34 15.44 2.50
C TYR A 277 -1.18 15.50 2.71
N HIS A 278 -1.96 15.36 1.64
CA HIS A 278 -3.42 15.32 1.66
C HIS A 278 -3.91 13.87 1.54
N HIS A 279 -5.05 13.54 2.17
CA HIS A 279 -5.71 12.25 1.91
C HIS A 279 -6.39 12.27 0.52
N ARG A 280 -6.20 11.20 -0.26
CA ARG A 280 -6.81 11.01 -1.58
C ARG A 280 -7.30 9.57 -1.71
N THR A 281 -8.37 9.40 -2.47
CA THR A 281 -8.84 8.10 -2.96
C THR A 281 -8.69 8.12 -4.47
N GLN A 282 -7.85 7.24 -5.00
CA GLN A 282 -7.68 7.06 -6.45
C GLN A 282 -8.41 5.80 -6.86
N LEU A 283 -9.52 5.97 -7.56
CA LEU A 283 -10.36 4.87 -8.03
C LEU A 283 -9.77 4.16 -9.26
N ASN A 284 -10.30 2.97 -9.56
CA ASN A 284 -10.07 2.22 -10.80
C ASN A 284 -8.59 1.90 -11.09
N LYS A 285 -7.83 1.57 -10.05
CA LYS A 285 -6.45 1.07 -10.20
C LYS A 285 -6.48 -0.43 -10.45
N LYS A 286 -6.27 -0.81 -11.71
CA LYS A 286 -6.22 -2.19 -12.17
C LYS A 286 -5.04 -2.94 -11.53
N ILE A 287 -5.30 -4.13 -11.01
CA ILE A 287 -4.32 -5.07 -10.47
C ILE A 287 -3.82 -5.94 -11.63
N TYR A 288 -2.52 -5.96 -11.87
CA TYR A 288 -1.91 -6.74 -12.93
C TYR A 288 -1.35 -8.07 -12.44
N GLN A 289 -0.82 -8.11 -11.22
CA GLN A 289 -0.31 -9.32 -10.61
C GLN A 289 -0.48 -9.24 -9.10
N ILE A 290 -0.86 -10.36 -8.50
CA ILE A 290 -0.73 -10.58 -7.06
C ILE A 290 0.39 -11.61 -6.90
N GLY A 291 1.57 -11.15 -6.49
CA GLY A 291 2.73 -12.00 -6.35
C GLY A 291 2.84 -12.61 -4.96
N ARG A 292 3.44 -13.79 -4.90
CA ARG A 292 3.70 -14.52 -3.66
C ARG A 292 5.05 -14.13 -3.06
N SER A 293 5.20 -14.26 -1.75
CA SER A 293 6.45 -14.10 -1.00
C SER A 293 7.64 -14.82 -1.63
N VAL A 294 8.83 -14.23 -1.55
CA VAL A 294 10.09 -14.78 -2.12
C VAL A 294 10.43 -16.15 -1.52
N ALA A 295 10.00 -16.40 -0.28
CA ALA A 295 10.21 -17.69 0.39
C ALA A 295 9.38 -18.84 -0.23
N VAL A 296 8.32 -18.51 -0.98
CA VAL A 296 7.48 -19.48 -1.67
C VAL A 296 7.81 -19.49 -3.16
N GLU A 297 7.89 -18.30 -3.77
CA GLU A 297 8.17 -18.12 -5.20
C GLU A 297 9.49 -17.36 -5.39
N PRO A 298 10.62 -18.04 -5.69
CA PRO A 298 11.88 -17.37 -6.02
C PRO A 298 11.84 -16.69 -7.40
N ASN A 299 10.87 -17.04 -8.24
CA ASN A 299 10.78 -16.68 -9.65
C ASN A 299 9.63 -15.68 -9.94
N GLN A 300 9.32 -14.79 -9.00
CA GLN A 300 8.13 -13.91 -8.99
C GLN A 300 7.90 -13.09 -10.27
N ALA A 301 8.96 -12.66 -10.94
CA ALA A 301 8.91 -11.79 -12.11
C ALA A 301 9.21 -12.51 -13.43
N THR A 302 9.26 -13.84 -13.39
CA THR A 302 9.24 -14.73 -14.56
C THR A 302 7.82 -14.76 -15.12
N THR A 303 7.66 -14.81 -16.44
CA THR A 303 6.36 -14.94 -17.10
C THR A 303 6.37 -16.18 -17.99
N THR A 304 5.21 -16.53 -18.58
CA THR A 304 5.15 -17.60 -19.59
C THR A 304 5.99 -17.29 -20.83
N TYR A 305 6.20 -16.00 -21.14
CA TYR A 305 6.91 -15.54 -22.35
C TYR A 305 8.36 -15.09 -22.07
N ASP A 306 8.72 -14.91 -20.80
CA ASP A 306 10.07 -14.56 -20.33
C ASP A 306 10.47 -15.52 -19.20
N LEU A 307 11.22 -16.55 -19.57
CA LEU A 307 11.66 -17.64 -18.70
C LEU A 307 12.84 -17.26 -17.79
N THR A 308 13.29 -16.00 -17.83
CA THR A 308 14.39 -15.54 -16.99
C THR A 308 14.04 -15.65 -15.51
N ALA A 309 14.75 -16.50 -14.77
CA ALA A 309 14.55 -16.68 -13.34
C ALA A 309 14.90 -15.41 -12.54
N LYS A 310 13.88 -14.65 -12.13
CA LYS A 310 14.06 -13.37 -11.42
C LYS A 310 12.94 -13.08 -10.42
N THR A 311 13.29 -12.39 -9.35
CA THR A 311 12.34 -11.86 -8.34
C THR A 311 11.83 -10.47 -8.75
N ILE A 312 10.78 -9.97 -8.10
CA ILE A 312 10.24 -8.62 -8.38
C ILE A 312 11.18 -7.49 -7.93
N THR A 313 12.15 -7.80 -7.05
CA THR A 313 13.08 -6.79 -6.53
C THR A 313 14.13 -6.47 -7.60
N PRO A 314 14.25 -5.19 -8.04
CA PRO A 314 15.21 -4.82 -9.05
C PRO A 314 16.67 -5.01 -8.61
N MET A 315 17.60 -5.03 -9.55
CA MET A 315 19.04 -5.04 -9.23
C MET A 315 19.42 -3.85 -8.33
N GLY A 316 20.06 -4.13 -7.19
CA GLY A 316 20.38 -3.11 -6.18
C GLY A 316 19.23 -2.75 -5.24
N GLY A 317 18.06 -3.38 -5.39
CA GLY A 317 16.86 -3.13 -4.60
C GLY A 317 16.08 -1.90 -5.05
N PHE A 318 14.84 -1.77 -4.56
CA PHE A 318 14.08 -0.55 -4.78
C PHE A 318 14.74 0.62 -4.05
N VAL A 319 15.07 1.68 -4.80
CA VAL A 319 15.80 2.85 -4.29
C VAL A 319 15.10 3.39 -3.04
N GLY A 320 15.84 3.45 -1.92
CA GLY A 320 15.38 3.95 -0.63
C GLY A 320 14.25 3.15 0.05
N TYR A 321 13.92 1.96 -0.45
CA TYR A 321 13.02 1.00 0.17
C TYR A 321 13.75 -0.29 0.55
N GLY A 322 14.48 -0.90 -0.38
CA GLY A 322 15.16 -2.18 -0.21
C GLY A 322 14.49 -3.29 -1.02
N THR A 323 14.42 -4.49 -0.44
CA THR A 323 13.90 -5.71 -1.07
C THR A 323 12.43 -5.94 -0.70
N VAL A 324 11.62 -6.34 -1.67
CA VAL A 324 10.28 -6.88 -1.42
C VAL A 324 10.45 -8.36 -1.07
N ARG A 325 10.01 -8.76 0.12
CA ARG A 325 10.18 -10.12 0.66
C ARG A 325 8.86 -10.86 0.80
N ASN A 326 7.78 -10.13 1.09
CA ASN A 326 6.45 -10.69 1.27
C ASN A 326 5.66 -10.72 -0.04
N ASP A 327 4.41 -11.17 0.04
CA ASP A 327 3.44 -11.03 -1.03
C ASP A 327 3.35 -9.58 -1.51
N TYR A 328 2.98 -9.36 -2.76
CA TYR A 328 2.85 -8.01 -3.31
C TYR A 328 1.68 -7.89 -4.27
N VAL A 329 1.20 -6.66 -4.42
CA VAL A 329 0.23 -6.29 -5.44
C VAL A 329 0.91 -5.34 -6.43
N MET A 330 0.80 -5.66 -7.71
CA MET A 330 1.27 -4.81 -8.80
C MET A 330 0.09 -4.07 -9.41
N LEU A 331 0.08 -2.74 -9.30
CA LEU A 331 -0.99 -1.89 -9.82
C LEU A 331 -0.56 -1.14 -11.07
N LYS A 332 -1.49 -0.97 -12.01
CA LYS A 332 -1.32 -0.09 -13.17
C LYS A 332 -1.06 1.35 -12.73
N GLY A 333 0.01 1.93 -13.25
CA GLY A 333 0.38 3.33 -13.12
C GLY A 333 0.86 3.71 -11.72
N SER A 334 0.68 4.99 -11.40
CA SER A 334 1.12 5.56 -10.12
C SER A 334 0.04 5.49 -9.06
N VAL A 335 0.49 5.45 -7.79
CA VAL A 335 -0.35 5.65 -6.61
C VAL A 335 0.14 6.83 -5.76
N SER A 336 -0.80 7.55 -5.15
CA SER A 336 -0.51 8.70 -4.29
C SER A 336 0.35 8.35 -3.09
N GLY A 337 1.47 9.06 -2.89
CA GLY A 337 2.35 8.91 -1.74
C GLY A 337 3.78 8.43 -2.09
N PRO A 338 4.76 8.66 -1.20
CA PRO A 338 6.12 8.19 -1.35
C PRO A 338 6.23 6.67 -1.07
N ARG A 339 7.38 6.09 -1.43
CA ARG A 339 7.81 4.78 -0.95
C ARG A 339 7.79 4.70 0.58
N ARG A 340 7.61 3.50 1.13
CA ARG A 340 7.47 3.17 2.57
C ARG A 340 6.15 3.57 3.22
N ARG A 341 5.26 4.28 2.51
CA ARG A 341 3.97 4.70 3.06
C ARG A 341 2.97 3.55 3.03
N VAL A 342 2.26 3.35 4.13
CA VAL A 342 1.09 2.47 4.20
C VAL A 342 -0.06 3.06 3.39
N MET A 343 -0.70 2.22 2.59
CA MET A 343 -1.84 2.53 1.73
C MET A 343 -2.93 1.51 2.00
N THR A 344 -4.19 1.92 1.85
CA THR A 344 -5.33 1.01 1.96
C THR A 344 -5.87 0.76 0.56
N LEU A 345 -5.73 -0.46 0.07
CA LEU A 345 -6.45 -0.96 -1.10
C LEU A 345 -7.87 -1.28 -0.66
N ARG A 346 -8.87 -0.83 -1.41
CA ARG A 346 -10.28 -1.10 -1.15
C ARG A 346 -10.92 -1.64 -2.43
N ARG A 347 -11.83 -2.61 -2.32
CA ARG A 347 -12.67 -3.05 -3.45
C ARG A 347 -13.40 -1.83 -4.05
N PRO A 348 -13.62 -1.76 -5.36
CA PRO A 348 -14.09 -0.55 -6.03
C PRO A 348 -15.54 -0.20 -5.67
N MET A 349 -15.88 1.10 -5.71
CA MET A 349 -17.30 1.55 -5.68
C MET A 349 -17.83 1.89 -7.05
N ALA A 350 -16.94 2.26 -7.98
CA ALA A 350 -17.33 2.56 -9.35
C ALA A 350 -17.79 1.26 -10.05
N PRO A 351 -18.79 1.32 -10.94
CA PRO A 351 -19.19 0.17 -11.74
C PRO A 351 -18.01 -0.42 -12.52
N GLN A 352 -17.72 -1.70 -12.29
CA GLN A 352 -16.64 -2.43 -12.97
C GLN A 352 -17.14 -3.12 -14.24
N THR A 353 -18.02 -2.43 -14.98
CA THR A 353 -18.71 -2.99 -16.14
C THR A 353 -18.01 -2.67 -17.46
N SER A 354 -17.19 -1.62 -17.49
CA SER A 354 -16.48 -1.21 -18.71
C SER A 354 -15.50 -2.26 -19.20
N ARG A 355 -15.35 -2.38 -20.52
CA ARG A 355 -14.47 -3.37 -21.15
C ARG A 355 -13.00 -3.25 -20.70
N GLN A 356 -12.51 -2.02 -20.51
CA GLN A 356 -11.17 -1.76 -19.98
C GLN A 356 -10.99 -2.33 -18.56
N LEU A 357 -12.04 -2.31 -17.73
CA LEU A 357 -12.00 -2.84 -16.37
C LEU A 357 -12.27 -4.35 -16.32
N LYS A 358 -12.87 -4.95 -17.36
CA LYS A 358 -13.06 -6.40 -17.50
C LYS A 358 -11.89 -7.13 -18.18
N GLU A 359 -10.98 -6.39 -18.83
CA GLU A 359 -9.79 -6.93 -19.53
C GLU A 359 -8.98 -7.86 -18.61
N LYS A 360 -8.78 -9.12 -19.01
CA LYS A 360 -7.91 -10.08 -18.31
C LYS A 360 -6.46 -9.75 -18.67
N ILE A 361 -5.59 -9.70 -17.66
CA ILE A 361 -4.19 -9.28 -17.83
C ILE A 361 -3.27 -10.50 -17.78
N VAL A 362 -2.58 -10.73 -18.89
CA VAL A 362 -1.44 -11.66 -19.00
C VAL A 362 -0.20 -10.83 -19.31
N LEU A 363 0.89 -11.09 -18.60
CA LEU A 363 2.13 -10.32 -18.71
C LEU A 363 3.13 -11.06 -19.59
N LYS A 364 3.89 -10.31 -20.39
CA LYS A 364 5.00 -10.85 -21.17
C LYS A 364 6.35 -10.59 -20.52
N PHE A 365 6.53 -9.40 -19.94
CA PHE A 365 7.80 -9.03 -19.32
C PHE A 365 7.61 -8.14 -18.12
N ILE A 366 8.50 -8.27 -17.14
CA ILE A 366 8.61 -7.37 -15.99
C ILE A 366 10.06 -6.90 -15.88
N ASP A 367 10.24 -5.58 -15.83
CA ASP A 367 11.56 -4.96 -15.77
C ASP A 367 12.15 -5.01 -14.35
N THR A 368 13.17 -5.85 -14.15
CA THR A 368 13.93 -6.01 -12.91
C THR A 368 15.31 -5.34 -12.96
N SER A 369 15.57 -4.56 -14.00
CA SER A 369 16.81 -3.78 -14.12
C SER A 369 17.00 -2.76 -12.99
N SER A 370 18.24 -2.34 -12.74
CA SER A 370 18.54 -1.34 -11.71
C SER A 370 17.72 -0.06 -11.90
N LYS A 371 17.14 0.45 -10.81
CA LYS A 371 16.47 1.77 -10.78
C LYS A 371 17.40 2.88 -10.27
N ILE A 372 18.67 2.56 -10.02
CA ILE A 372 19.75 3.49 -9.73
C ILE A 372 20.49 3.73 -11.04
N GLY A 373 20.50 4.98 -11.51
CA GLY A 373 21.01 5.33 -12.84
C GLY A 373 20.17 4.69 -13.95
N HIS A 374 20.84 4.28 -15.04
CA HIS A 374 20.22 3.59 -16.16
C HIS A 374 20.44 2.07 -16.03
N GLY A 375 19.35 1.33 -15.82
CA GLY A 375 19.39 -0.12 -15.71
C GLY A 375 19.63 -0.78 -17.07
N ARG A 376 20.76 -1.49 -17.22
CA ARG A 376 21.12 -2.21 -18.46
C ARG A 376 20.83 -3.71 -18.42
N PHE A 377 21.01 -4.34 -17.27
CA PHE A 377 20.86 -5.79 -17.09
C PHE A 377 19.62 -6.07 -16.25
N GLN A 378 18.90 -7.15 -16.56
CA GLN A 378 17.74 -7.61 -15.80
C GLN A 378 18.17 -8.44 -14.60
N THR A 379 19.23 -9.24 -14.76
CA THR A 379 19.77 -10.11 -13.72
C THR A 379 21.25 -9.88 -13.44
N LYS A 380 21.71 -10.33 -12.26
CA LYS A 380 23.14 -10.38 -11.95
C LYS A 380 23.89 -11.35 -12.86
N LYS A 381 23.23 -12.41 -13.35
CA LYS A 381 23.79 -13.40 -14.25
C LYS A 381 24.20 -12.75 -15.58
N GLU A 382 23.28 -12.00 -16.21
CA GLU A 382 23.56 -11.23 -17.43
C GLU A 382 24.73 -10.26 -17.23
N LYS A 383 24.74 -9.52 -16.10
CA LYS A 383 25.81 -8.57 -15.80
C LYS A 383 27.18 -9.26 -15.70
N ASN A 384 27.24 -10.42 -15.04
CA ASN A 384 28.50 -11.16 -14.86
C ASN A 384 28.97 -11.79 -16.19
N GLN A 385 28.05 -12.24 -17.04
CA GLN A 385 28.39 -12.74 -18.37
C GLN A 385 28.95 -11.63 -19.27
N TRP A 386 28.34 -10.44 -19.24
CA TRP A 386 28.81 -9.30 -20.03
C TRP A 386 30.21 -8.82 -19.63
N PHE A 387 30.46 -8.65 -18.33
CA PHE A 387 31.75 -8.10 -17.85
C PHE A 387 32.86 -9.15 -17.71
N GLY A 388 32.52 -10.43 -17.58
CA GLY A 388 33.49 -11.48 -17.28
C GLY A 388 34.21 -11.30 -15.94
N PRO A 389 35.39 -11.94 -15.76
CA PRO A 389 36.16 -11.86 -14.53
C PRO A 389 36.89 -10.51 -14.41
N LEU A 390 36.43 -9.66 -13.49
CA LEU A 390 37.07 -8.38 -13.19
C LEU A 390 38.26 -8.55 -12.22
N LYS A 391 39.09 -7.50 -12.08
CA LYS A 391 40.26 -7.47 -11.19
C LYS A 391 39.95 -7.94 -9.77
N LYS A 392 38.87 -7.43 -9.15
CA LYS A 392 38.45 -7.82 -7.80
C LYS A 392 38.06 -9.30 -7.66
N ASP A 393 37.54 -9.90 -8.74
CA ASP A 393 37.12 -11.30 -8.74
C ASP A 393 38.36 -12.20 -8.87
N ARG A 394 39.37 -11.77 -9.64
CA ARG A 394 40.69 -12.45 -9.73
C ARG A 394 41.40 -12.46 -8.37
N ILE A 395 41.51 -11.31 -7.71
CA ILE A 395 42.12 -11.20 -6.36
C ILE A 395 41.40 -12.12 -5.37
N ARG A 396 40.06 -12.11 -5.34
CA ARG A 396 39.29 -13.00 -4.47
C ARG A 396 39.52 -14.49 -4.78
N ARG A 397 39.68 -14.84 -6.06
CA ARG A 397 39.98 -16.22 -6.48
C ARG A 397 41.38 -16.62 -6.02
N GLU A 398 42.37 -15.76 -6.16
CA GLU A 398 43.74 -15.98 -5.69
C GLU A 398 43.80 -16.15 -4.17
N GLU A 399 43.11 -15.31 -3.40
CA GLU A 399 42.98 -15.47 -1.95
C GLU A 399 42.34 -16.81 -1.56
N ARG A 400 41.30 -17.23 -2.29
CA ARG A 400 40.64 -18.53 -2.06
C ARG A 400 41.60 -19.68 -2.32
N LEU A 401 42.32 -19.65 -3.44
CA LEU A 401 43.33 -20.65 -3.79
C LEU A 401 44.48 -20.67 -2.77
N ARG A 402 44.91 -19.51 -2.26
CA ARG A 402 45.93 -19.41 -1.21
C ARG A 402 45.47 -20.07 0.09
N LYS A 403 44.22 -19.83 0.51
CA LYS A 403 43.63 -20.47 1.70
C LYS A 403 43.49 -21.98 1.53
N GLU A 404 43.05 -22.45 0.35
CA GLU A 404 42.95 -23.87 0.04
C GLU A 404 44.33 -24.56 0.05
N ARG A 405 45.37 -23.93 -0.52
CA ARG A 405 46.75 -24.43 -0.47
C ARG A 405 47.28 -24.51 0.96
N ALA A 406 47.04 -23.48 1.77
CA ALA A 406 47.44 -23.47 3.18
C ALA A 406 46.72 -24.57 3.99
N ALA A 407 45.42 -24.75 3.80
CA ALA A 407 44.65 -25.82 4.46
C ALA A 407 45.17 -27.22 4.11
N ARG A 408 45.46 -27.47 2.82
CA ARG A 408 46.07 -28.74 2.38
C ARG A 408 47.47 -28.97 2.96
N ALA A 409 48.27 -27.91 3.12
CA ALA A 409 49.59 -28.01 3.73
C ALA A 409 49.51 -28.36 5.23
N VAL A 410 48.55 -27.78 5.96
CA VAL A 410 48.29 -28.12 7.37
C VAL A 410 47.82 -29.57 7.51
N GLU A 411 46.91 -30.02 6.64
CA GLU A 411 46.43 -31.41 6.64
C GLU A 411 47.57 -32.41 6.38
N ARG A 412 48.48 -32.08 5.45
CA ARG A 412 49.68 -32.89 5.18
C ARG A 412 50.62 -32.95 6.39
N LYS A 413 50.89 -31.82 7.06
CA LYS A 413 51.71 -31.79 8.28
C LYS A 413 51.07 -32.59 9.43
N ALA A 414 49.76 -32.50 9.61
CA ALA A 414 49.04 -33.27 10.64
C ALA A 414 49.06 -34.79 10.36
N LYS A 415 48.98 -35.19 9.09
CA LYS A 415 49.13 -36.61 8.67
C LYS A 415 50.57 -37.12 8.87
N ALA A 416 51.57 -36.28 8.63
CA ALA A 416 52.97 -36.62 8.84
C ALA A 416 53.35 -36.74 10.32
N ALA A 417 52.70 -36.00 11.23
CA ALA A 417 52.95 -36.07 12.67
C ALA A 417 52.21 -37.23 13.39
N LYS A 418 51.35 -37.97 12.69
CA LYS A 418 50.64 -39.17 13.20
C LYS A 418 51.27 -40.49 12.74
N LYS A 419 52.26 -40.42 11.86
CA LYS A 419 53.21 -41.49 11.55
C LYS A 419 54.47 -41.23 12.34
#